data_AF-A0AAD9QEK4-F1
#
_entry.id   AF-A0AAD9QEK4-F1
#
_cell.length_a   1.000
_cell.length_b   1.000
_cell.length_c   1.000
_cell.angle_alpha   90.00
_cell.angle_beta   90.00
_cell.angle_gamma   90.00
#
_symmetry.space_group_name_H-M   'P 1'
#
loop_
_entity.id
_entity.type
_entity.pdbx_description
1 polymer ?
#
loop_
_entity_poly.entity_id
_entity_poly.type
_entity_poly.pdbx_seq_one_letter_code
_entity_poly.pdbx_strand_id
1 'polypeptide(L)'
;MVDLRDEGNAPEEQEPKRQKLICRICEENEALVAFKPCGHIILCSECAPRLKHCLECQTRILEKATRDGIPVISVNNKSLVTKYQVLEGKMRKLEESIECCICTTRKKNVVFLCGHGSCQYCADQLKTCHICQTEITRKIQIF
;
A
#
# COMPACT_ATOMS: atom_id res chain seq x y z
N MET A 1 -49.68 16.78 39.28
CA MET A 1 -48.42 17.14 38.61
C MET A 1 -47.31 16.91 39.61
N VAL A 2 -46.34 16.08 39.20
CA VAL A 2 -45.03 15.72 39.77
C VAL A 2 -44.97 15.31 41.25
N ASP A 3 -44.54 14.07 41.52
CA ASP A 3 -43.20 13.86 42.10
C ASP A 3 -42.70 12.41 41.91
N LEU A 4 -41.53 12.40 41.27
CA LEU A 4 -40.40 11.47 41.11
C LEU A 4 -40.48 10.10 41.81
N ARG A 5 -40.51 9.03 41.00
CA ARG A 5 -40.19 7.65 41.42
C ARG A 5 -38.80 7.27 40.93
N ASP A 6 -38.01 6.88 41.93
CA ASP A 6 -37.17 5.69 42.01
C ASP A 6 -35.89 5.60 41.16
N GLU A 7 -34.77 5.73 41.88
CA GLU A 7 -33.40 5.37 41.50
C GLU A 7 -33.28 3.87 41.19
N GLY A 8 -33.51 3.50 39.94
CA GLY A 8 -33.17 2.18 39.41
C GLY A 8 -31.71 2.12 38.95
N ASN A 9 -30.79 1.88 39.90
CA ASN A 9 -29.42 1.48 39.62
C ASN A 9 -29.41 0.12 38.89
N ALA A 10 -29.25 0.14 37.56
CA ALA A 10 -29.10 -1.07 36.76
C ALA A 10 -27.68 -1.65 36.95
N PRO A 11 -27.52 -2.95 37.28
CA PRO A 11 -26.21 -3.53 37.46
C PRO A 11 -25.48 -3.62 36.11
N GLU A 12 -24.40 -2.86 35.96
CA GLU A 12 -23.39 -3.08 34.92
C GLU A 12 -22.84 -4.51 35.10
N GLU A 13 -23.26 -5.42 34.22
CA GLU A 13 -22.68 -6.75 34.10
C GLU A 13 -21.21 -6.62 33.67
N GLN A 14 -20.32 -6.73 34.65
CA GLN A 14 -18.88 -6.72 34.42
C GLN A 14 -18.47 -8.01 33.69
N GLU A 15 -18.31 -7.93 32.37
CA GLU A 15 -17.64 -8.97 31.59
C GLU A 15 -16.25 -9.26 32.20
N PRO A 16 -15.87 -10.54 32.38
CA PRO A 16 -14.56 -10.88 32.93
C PRO A 16 -13.47 -10.35 32.00
N LYS A 17 -12.68 -9.39 32.50
CA LYS A 17 -11.55 -8.77 31.79
C LYS A 17 -10.53 -9.85 31.37
N ARG A 18 -10.69 -10.39 30.16
CA ARG A 18 -9.73 -11.33 29.57
C ARG A 18 -8.39 -10.62 29.45
N GLN A 19 -7.36 -11.11 30.13
CA GLN A 19 -6.00 -10.60 29.95
C GLN A 19 -5.58 -10.83 28.49
N LYS A 20 -5.38 -9.73 27.76
CA LYS A 20 -4.90 -9.77 26.37
C LYS A 20 -3.42 -10.13 26.38
N LEU A 21 -3.07 -11.22 25.70
CA LEU A 21 -1.67 -11.60 25.50
C LEU A 21 -1.08 -10.70 24.41
N ILE A 22 0.15 -10.23 24.59
CA ILE A 22 0.83 -9.37 23.61
C ILE A 22 1.81 -10.20 22.78
N CYS A 23 1.92 -9.88 21.49
CA CYS A 23 2.83 -10.53 20.54
C CYS A 23 4.28 -10.42 21.01
N ARG A 24 4.97 -11.56 21.14
CA ARG A 24 6.36 -11.62 21.60
C ARG A 24 7.41 -11.07 20.63
N ILE A 25 7.02 -10.77 19.38
CA ILE A 25 7.95 -10.22 18.36
C ILE A 25 7.83 -8.70 18.24
N CYS A 26 6.62 -8.17 18.02
CA CYS A 26 6.44 -6.74 17.81
C CYS A 26 6.10 -5.99 19.10
N GLU A 27 5.67 -6.70 20.16
CA GLU A 27 5.26 -6.11 21.45
C GLU A 27 4.15 -5.04 21.38
N GLU A 28 3.54 -4.89 20.19
CA GLU A 28 2.50 -3.90 19.89
C GLU A 28 1.10 -4.52 19.76
N ASN A 29 1.01 -5.68 19.09
CA ASN A 29 -0.25 -6.29 18.68
C ASN A 29 -0.65 -7.47 19.59
N GLU A 30 -1.94 -7.79 19.65
CA GLU A 30 -2.45 -8.93 20.43
C GLU A 30 -1.96 -10.27 19.86
N ALA A 31 -1.53 -11.17 20.74
CA ALA A 31 -1.19 -12.54 20.41
C ALA A 31 -2.47 -13.36 20.26
N LEU A 32 -2.80 -13.68 19.00
CA LEU A 32 -4.07 -14.33 18.64
C LEU A 32 -3.87 -15.66 17.90
N VAL A 33 -2.64 -15.98 17.49
CA VAL A 33 -2.35 -17.14 16.64
C VAL A 33 -1.88 -18.33 17.46
N ALA A 34 -2.65 -19.41 17.41
CA ALA A 34 -2.28 -20.70 17.97
C ALA A 34 -1.42 -21.50 16.98
N PHE A 35 -0.34 -22.11 17.48
CA PHE A 35 0.50 -23.02 16.71
C PHE A 35 0.16 -24.47 16.99
N LYS A 36 -0.01 -25.30 15.97
CA LYS A 36 -0.19 -26.75 16.15
C LYS A 36 1.10 -27.52 15.84
N PRO A 37 1.40 -28.60 16.59
CA PRO A 37 0.54 -29.23 17.60
C PRO A 37 0.62 -28.62 19.02
N CYS A 38 1.55 -27.71 19.31
CA CYS A 38 1.86 -27.33 20.70
C CYS A 38 0.82 -26.44 21.40
N GLY A 39 -0.08 -25.78 20.68
CA GLY A 39 -1.16 -24.93 21.21
C GLY A 39 -0.74 -23.53 21.66
N HIS A 40 0.54 -23.18 21.66
CA HIS A 40 1.00 -21.87 22.16
C HIS A 40 0.43 -20.70 21.33
N ILE A 41 -0.07 -19.68 22.05
CA ILE A 41 -0.59 -18.42 21.49
C ILE A 41 0.34 -17.29 21.95
N ILE A 42 1.35 -17.02 21.14
CA ILE A 42 2.44 -16.10 21.52
C ILE A 42 2.67 -14.95 20.52
N LEU A 43 2.05 -14.99 19.34
CA LEU A 43 2.26 -14.00 18.27
C LEU A 43 0.97 -13.47 17.65
N CYS A 44 1.06 -12.26 17.06
CA CYS A 44 0.01 -11.68 16.21
C CYS A 44 -0.03 -12.34 14.81
N SER A 45 -1.10 -12.06 14.06
CA SER A 45 -1.34 -12.56 12.69
C SER A 45 -0.29 -12.13 11.67
N GLU A 46 0.43 -11.03 11.91
CA GLU A 46 1.47 -10.52 11.00
C GLU A 46 2.84 -11.15 11.27
N CYS A 47 3.14 -11.46 12.53
CA CYS A 47 4.44 -12.02 12.94
C CYS A 47 4.48 -13.55 12.82
N ALA A 48 3.36 -14.22 13.12
CA ALA A 48 3.22 -15.67 13.06
C ALA A 48 3.59 -16.33 11.71
N PRO A 49 3.25 -15.78 10.54
CA PRO A 49 3.48 -16.44 9.24
C PRO A 49 4.95 -16.77 8.97
N ARG A 50 5.90 -16.01 9.53
CA ARG A 50 7.34 -16.16 9.27
C ARG A 50 7.99 -17.31 10.05
N LEU A 51 7.36 -17.82 11.10
CA LEU A 51 7.96 -18.85 11.95
C LEU A 51 7.76 -20.28 11.46
N LYS A 52 8.80 -21.12 11.59
CA LYS A 52 8.74 -22.57 11.34
C LYS A 52 8.70 -23.41 12.62
N HIS A 53 9.11 -22.83 13.74
CA HIS A 53 9.15 -23.46 15.07
C HIS A 53 8.56 -22.49 16.10
N CYS A 54 7.89 -23.04 17.12
CA CYS A 54 7.33 -22.26 18.22
C CYS A 54 8.48 -21.64 19.06
N LEU A 55 8.38 -20.36 19.41
CA LEU A 55 9.42 -19.71 20.24
C LEU A 55 9.38 -20.15 21.71
N GLU A 56 8.26 -20.70 22.16
CA GLU A 56 8.09 -21.15 23.55
C GLU A 56 8.67 -22.56 23.76
N CYS A 57 8.36 -23.49 22.85
CA CYS A 57 8.70 -24.91 23.02
C CYS A 57 9.54 -25.52 21.90
N GLN A 58 9.94 -24.73 20.90
CA GLN A 58 10.74 -25.14 19.74
C GLN A 58 10.10 -26.24 18.86
N THR A 59 8.87 -26.68 19.17
CA THR A 59 8.13 -27.65 18.37
C THR A 59 7.90 -27.10 16.96
N ARG A 60 8.11 -27.96 15.95
CA ARG A 60 7.84 -27.62 14.54
C ARG A 60 6.36 -27.28 14.36
N ILE A 61 6.09 -26.13 13.73
CA ILE A 61 4.72 -25.65 13.50
C ILE A 61 4.18 -26.30 12.21
N LEU A 62 3.07 -27.00 12.34
CA LEU A 62 2.36 -27.63 11.21
C LEU A 62 1.18 -26.76 10.73
N GLU A 63 0.44 -26.17 11.65
CA GLU A 63 -0.68 -25.27 11.35
C GLU A 63 -0.62 -24.00 12.20
N LYS A 64 -1.19 -22.92 11.65
CA LYS A 64 -1.32 -21.62 12.30
C LYS A 64 -2.75 -21.14 12.10
N ALA A 65 -3.48 -20.87 13.17
CA ALA A 65 -4.84 -20.38 13.09
C ALA A 65 -5.14 -19.40 14.23
N THR A 66 -6.08 -18.49 14.02
CA THR A 66 -6.64 -17.68 15.10
C THR A 66 -7.51 -18.53 16.03
N ARG A 67 -7.94 -17.97 17.16
CA ARG A 67 -8.87 -18.63 18.10
C ARG A 67 -10.20 -19.04 17.43
N ASP A 68 -10.63 -18.29 16.43
CA ASP A 68 -11.84 -18.58 15.64
C ASP A 68 -11.62 -19.63 14.54
N GLY A 69 -10.43 -20.24 14.49
CA GLY A 69 -10.09 -21.28 13.51
C GLY A 69 -9.70 -20.73 12.13
N ILE A 70 -9.55 -19.42 11.98
CA ILE A 70 -9.17 -18.80 10.69
C ILE A 70 -7.69 -19.10 10.43
N PRO A 71 -7.34 -19.76 9.30
CA PRO A 71 -5.97 -20.07 8.98
C PRO A 71 -5.16 -18.80 8.75
N VAL A 72 -3.97 -18.72 9.36
CA VAL A 72 -3.05 -17.59 9.20
C VAL A 72 -2.09 -17.90 8.06
N ILE A 73 -2.42 -17.39 6.88
CA ILE A 73 -1.63 -17.58 5.66
C ILE A 73 -0.57 -16.48 5.56
N SER A 74 0.64 -16.84 5.12
CA SER A 74 1.65 -15.84 4.76
C SER A 74 1.25 -15.17 3.45
N VAL A 75 0.63 -13.99 3.54
CA VAL A 75 0.52 -13.11 2.38
C VAL A 75 1.89 -12.50 2.15
N ASN A 76 2.53 -12.79 1.02
CA ASN A 76 3.83 -12.17 0.68
C ASN A 76 3.60 -10.72 0.24
N ASN A 77 3.29 -9.85 1.20
CA ASN A 77 3.04 -8.43 0.99
C ASN A 77 4.22 -7.74 0.31
N LYS A 78 5.46 -8.23 0.52
CA LYS A 78 6.65 -7.72 -0.16
C LYS A 78 6.53 -7.85 -1.68
N SER A 79 6.01 -8.97 -2.19
CA SER A 79 5.82 -9.14 -3.64
C SER A 79 4.76 -8.19 -4.19
N LEU A 80 3.67 -7.93 -3.44
CA LEU A 80 2.61 -7.03 -3.87
C LEU A 80 3.10 -5.58 -3.89
N VAL A 81 3.80 -5.15 -2.83
CA VAL A 81 4.41 -3.81 -2.75
C VAL A 81 5.40 -3.60 -3.88
N THR A 82 6.30 -4.56 -4.14
CA THR A 82 7.25 -4.45 -5.26
C THR A 82 6.54 -4.38 -6.61
N LYS A 83 5.48 -5.18 -6.83
CA LYS A 83 4.70 -5.11 -8.08
C LYS A 83 4.02 -3.76 -8.25
N TYR A 84 3.42 -3.23 -7.18
CA TYR A 84 2.78 -1.92 -7.16
C TYR A 84 3.79 -0.81 -7.50
N GLN A 85 4.95 -0.78 -6.85
CA GLN A 85 6.02 0.18 -7.13
C GLN A 85 6.52 0.11 -8.58
N VAL A 86 6.65 -1.09 -9.14
CA VAL A 86 7.03 -1.27 -10.54
C VAL A 86 5.97 -0.72 -11.49
N LEU A 87 4.69 -0.96 -11.19
CA LEU A 87 3.58 -0.46 -12.01
C LEU A 87 3.48 1.07 -11.93
N GLU A 88 3.55 1.66 -10.73
CA GLU A 88 3.61 3.12 -10.56
C GLU A 88 4.78 3.73 -11.33
N GLY A 89 5.96 3.13 -11.25
CA GLY A 89 7.13 3.59 -11.98
C GLY A 89 6.95 3.52 -13.51
N LYS A 90 6.20 2.54 -14.02
CA LYS A 90 5.86 2.46 -15.45
C LYS A 90 4.86 3.54 -15.85
N MET A 91 3.83 3.78 -15.03
CA MET A 91 2.84 4.83 -15.28
C MET A 91 3.51 6.20 -15.37
N ARG A 92 4.38 6.53 -14.40
CA ARG A 92 5.13 7.80 -14.41
C ARG A 92 5.96 7.99 -15.69
N LYS A 93 6.68 6.95 -16.15
CA LYS A 93 7.46 7.03 -17.39
C LYS A 93 6.60 7.27 -18.62
N LEU A 94 5.40 6.67 -18.67
CA LEU A 94 4.46 6.89 -19.76
C LEU A 94 3.92 8.32 -19.75
N GLU A 95 3.59 8.85 -18.57
CA GLU A 95 3.16 10.24 -18.39
C GLU A 95 4.26 11.23 -18.84
N GLU A 96 5.49 11.06 -18.35
CA GLU A 96 6.65 11.88 -18.75
C GLU A 96 6.90 11.82 -20.28
N SER A 97 6.65 10.67 -20.92
CA SER A 97 6.90 10.49 -22.35
C SER A 97 5.99 11.36 -23.23
N ILE A 98 4.78 11.66 -22.76
CA ILE A 98 3.80 12.46 -23.48
C ILE A 98 3.78 13.93 -23.04
N GLU A 99 4.56 14.32 -22.04
CA GLU A 99 4.61 15.68 -21.51
C GLU A 99 5.63 16.56 -22.22
N CYS A 100 5.28 17.82 -22.44
CA CYS A 100 6.18 18.82 -23.01
C CYS A 100 7.39 19.02 -22.09
N CYS A 101 8.58 18.62 -22.53
CA CYS A 101 9.81 18.73 -21.77
C CYS A 101 10.30 20.16 -21.52
N ILE A 102 9.64 21.16 -22.11
CA ILE A 102 9.94 22.58 -21.86
C ILE A 102 9.19 23.09 -20.62
N CYS A 103 7.90 22.76 -20.49
CA CYS A 103 7.04 23.33 -19.44
C CYS A 103 6.50 22.31 -18.45
N THR A 104 6.66 21.01 -18.70
CA THR A 104 6.27 19.88 -17.83
C THR A 104 4.85 19.98 -17.26
N THR A 105 3.97 20.69 -17.95
CA THR A 105 2.60 21.02 -17.50
C THR A 105 1.57 20.67 -18.58
N ARG A 106 1.99 20.61 -19.84
CA ARG A 106 1.11 20.36 -21.00
C ARG A 106 1.62 19.17 -21.78
N LYS A 107 0.72 18.43 -22.44
CA LYS A 107 1.09 17.31 -23.31
C LYS A 107 1.75 17.79 -24.60
N LYS A 108 2.64 16.97 -25.15
CA LYS A 108 3.19 17.12 -26.50
C LYS A 108 2.05 16.92 -27.48
N ASN A 109 1.76 17.95 -28.23
CA ASN A 109 0.71 17.94 -29.24
C ASN A 109 1.18 18.63 -30.53
N VAL A 110 2.46 19.01 -30.62
CA VAL A 110 3.08 19.55 -31.84
C VAL A 110 4.39 18.81 -32.11
N VAL A 111 4.61 18.42 -33.37
CA VAL A 111 5.84 17.79 -33.87
C VAL A 111 6.45 18.67 -34.95
N PHE A 112 7.78 18.76 -34.96
CA PHE A 112 8.58 19.46 -35.97
C PHE A 112 9.06 18.45 -37.03
N LEU A 113 9.48 18.94 -38.22
CA LEU A 113 9.98 18.05 -39.28
C LEU A 113 11.25 17.27 -38.90
N CYS A 114 12.00 17.71 -37.88
CA CYS A 114 13.12 16.95 -37.32
C CYS A 114 12.69 15.78 -36.41
N GLY A 115 11.38 15.56 -36.21
CA GLY A 115 10.82 14.45 -35.41
C GLY A 115 10.62 14.76 -33.93
N HIS A 116 11.14 15.88 -33.43
CA HIS A 116 10.97 16.31 -32.04
C HIS A 116 9.67 17.08 -31.82
N GLY A 117 9.16 17.12 -30.59
CA GLY A 117 7.88 17.76 -30.30
C GLY A 117 7.80 18.44 -28.93
N SER A 118 6.82 19.33 -28.80
CA SER A 118 6.48 20.06 -27.58
C SER A 118 4.97 20.30 -27.51
N CYS A 119 4.49 20.96 -26.45
CA CYS A 119 3.13 21.51 -26.49
C CYS A 119 3.04 22.69 -27.46
N GLN A 120 1.83 23.01 -27.92
CA GLN A 120 1.53 24.14 -28.81
C GLN A 120 2.09 25.46 -28.27
N TYR A 121 1.79 25.80 -27.01
CA TYR A 121 2.24 27.05 -26.39
C TYR A 121 3.77 27.23 -26.45
N CYS A 122 4.52 26.17 -26.13
CA CYS A 122 5.98 26.23 -26.21
C CYS A 122 6.46 26.20 -27.66
N ALA A 123 5.80 25.44 -28.54
CA ALA A 123 6.14 25.36 -29.95
C ALA A 123 6.04 26.75 -30.60
N ASP A 124 5.02 27.53 -30.30
CA ASP A 124 4.79 28.87 -30.87
C ASP A 124 5.97 29.82 -30.62
N GLN A 125 6.62 29.71 -29.46
CA GLN A 125 7.75 30.53 -29.06
C GLN A 125 9.11 30.05 -29.63
N LEU A 126 9.15 28.91 -30.31
CA LEU A 126 10.38 28.35 -30.86
C LEU A 126 10.56 28.67 -32.34
N LYS A 127 11.77 29.12 -32.68
CA LYS A 127 12.30 29.20 -34.06
C LYS A 127 13.27 28.05 -34.37
N THR A 128 13.95 27.52 -33.35
CA THR A 128 14.87 26.39 -33.43
C THR A 128 14.42 25.28 -32.48
N CYS A 129 14.64 24.03 -32.86
CA CYS A 129 14.26 22.88 -32.05
C CYS A 129 15.13 22.81 -30.79
N HIS A 130 14.50 22.79 -29.61
CA HIS A 130 15.20 22.71 -28.33
C HIS A 130 15.94 21.38 -28.07
N ILE A 131 15.73 20.35 -28.91
CA ILE A 131 16.37 19.03 -28.78
C ILE A 131 17.57 18.90 -29.71
N CYS A 132 17.40 19.21 -31.01
CA CYS A 132 18.45 19.04 -32.03
C CYS A 132 19.01 20.33 -32.62
N GLN A 133 18.53 21.50 -32.16
CA GLN A 133 18.98 22.83 -32.58
C GLN A 133 18.76 23.19 -34.05
N THR A 134 18.10 22.34 -34.83
CA THR A 134 17.71 22.62 -36.22
C THR A 134 16.59 23.66 -36.30
N GLU A 135 16.59 24.49 -37.33
CA GLU A 135 15.52 25.45 -37.60
C GLU A 135 14.17 24.76 -37.80
N ILE A 136 13.11 25.33 -37.22
CA ILE A 136 11.74 24.81 -37.33
C ILE A 136 11.07 25.46 -38.54
N THR A 137 10.99 24.72 -39.65
CA THR A 137 10.33 25.17 -40.87
C THR A 137 8.81 24.90 -40.88
N ARG A 138 8.35 23.91 -40.11
CA ARG A 138 6.93 23.55 -39.99
C ARG A 138 6.61 22.95 -38.63
N LYS A 139 5.41 23.28 -38.11
CA LYS A 139 4.84 22.78 -36.86
C LYS A 139 3.57 21.99 -37.21
N ILE A 140 3.52 20.71 -36.86
CA ILE A 140 2.41 19.81 -37.18
C ILE A 140 1.69 19.47 -35.88
N GLN A 141 0.41 19.83 -35.78
CA GLN A 141 -0.44 19.45 -34.65
C GLN A 141 -0.75 17.95 -34.71
N ILE A 142 -0.53 17.25 -33.61
CA ILE A 142 -0.89 15.85 -33.40
C ILE A 142 -1.94 15.77 -32.27
N PHE A 143 -2.68 14.66 -32.24
CA PHE A 143 -3.88 14.44 -31.42
C PHE A 143 -3.66 14.71 -29.93
#